data_AF-A0A3Q0JPZ8-F1
#
_entry.id   AF-A0A3Q0JPZ8-F1
#
_cell.length_a   1.000
_cell.length_b   1.000
_cell.length_c   1.000
_cell.angle_alpha   90.00
_cell.angle_beta   90.00
_cell.angle_gamma   90.00
#
_symmetry.space_group_name_H-M   'P 1'
#
loop_
_entity.id
_entity.type
_entity.pdbx_description
1 polymer ?
#
loop_
_entity_poly.entity_id
_entity_poly.type
_entity_poly.pdbx_seq_one_letter_code
_entity_poly.pdbx_strand_id
1 'polypeptide(L)'
;MFGKTPMLSSVYTKLGKVASTLEYFVDRKWNWSNENVQALWDQLSPEDQEMFFFDMGQLDWEYHAEALCLGLRLYLVHDDLTSLPAARRKWQKLYIAHCILRAVAVFVLFRILWFV
;
A
#
# COMPACT_ATOMS: atom_id res chain seq x y z
N MET A 1 1.02 -37.06 -4.39
CA MET A 1 0.94 -36.07 -3.30
C MET A 1 1.35 -34.64 -3.71
N PHE A 2 1.35 -34.31 -5.02
CA PHE A 2 1.50 -32.94 -5.52
C PHE A 2 0.36 -32.69 -6.50
N GLY A 3 -0.52 -31.72 -6.23
CA GLY A 3 -1.73 -31.54 -7.03
C GLY A 3 -2.68 -30.43 -6.59
N LYS A 4 -2.45 -29.80 -5.43
CA LYS A 4 -3.11 -28.52 -5.12
C LYS A 4 -2.29 -27.41 -5.76
N THR A 5 -2.93 -26.61 -6.62
CA THR A 5 -2.35 -25.36 -7.09
C THR A 5 -1.98 -24.52 -5.87
N PRO A 6 -0.74 -24.00 -5.78
CA PRO A 6 -0.33 -23.23 -4.61
C PRO A 6 -1.23 -22.01 -4.50
N MET A 7 -1.90 -21.81 -3.36
CA MET A 7 -2.85 -20.71 -3.13
C MET A 7 -2.30 -19.34 -3.57
N LEU A 8 -1.00 -19.13 -3.40
CA LEU A 8 -0.30 -17.93 -3.83
C LEU A 8 -0.38 -17.69 -5.34
N SER A 9 -0.31 -18.71 -6.20
CA SER A 9 -0.35 -18.49 -7.65
C SER A 9 -1.68 -17.90 -8.11
N SER A 10 -2.81 -18.35 -7.54
CA SER A 10 -4.12 -17.77 -7.83
C SER A 10 -4.21 -16.30 -7.39
N VAL A 11 -3.66 -15.97 -6.22
CA VAL A 11 -3.61 -14.60 -5.71
C VAL A 11 -2.76 -13.71 -6.62
N TYR A 12 -1.56 -14.16 -6.99
CA TYR A 12 -0.68 -13.43 -7.91
C TYR A 12 -1.32 -13.20 -9.28
N THR A 13 -2.04 -14.19 -9.84
CA THR A 13 -2.76 -14.01 -11.10
C THR A 13 -3.86 -12.96 -11.00
N LYS A 14 -4.62 -12.94 -9.89
CA LYS A 14 -5.65 -11.91 -9.65
C LYS A 14 -5.02 -10.52 -9.49
N LEU A 15 -3.95 -10.40 -8.72
CA LEU A 15 -3.21 -9.15 -8.54
C LEU A 15 -2.66 -8.64 -9.88
N GLY A 16 -2.09 -9.52 -10.70
CA GLY A 16 -1.59 -9.16 -12.02
C GLY A 16 -2.68 -8.61 -12.94
N LYS A 17 -3.88 -9.22 -12.93
CA LYS A 17 -5.04 -8.71 -13.69
C LYS A 17 -5.49 -7.33 -13.21
N VAL A 18 -5.54 -7.11 -11.90
CA VAL A 18 -5.91 -5.80 -11.34
C VAL A 18 -4.86 -4.76 -11.71
N ALA A 19 -3.58 -5.08 -11.56
CA ALA A 19 -2.47 -4.19 -11.95
C ALA A 19 -2.55 -3.81 -13.43
N SER A 20 -2.70 -4.78 -14.33
CA SER A 20 -2.81 -4.50 -15.77
C SER A 20 -4.06 -3.69 -16.14
N THR A 21 -5.15 -3.84 -15.38
CA THR A 21 -6.38 -3.08 -15.61
C THR A 21 -6.22 -1.63 -15.14
N LEU A 22 -5.49 -1.42 -14.05
CA LEU A 22 -5.28 -0.10 -13.44
C LEU A 22 -4.07 0.66 -13.98
N GLU A 23 -3.17 0.00 -14.71
CA GLU A 23 -1.93 0.56 -15.27
C GLU A 23 -2.15 1.92 -15.95
N TYR A 24 -3.20 2.05 -16.77
CA TYR A 24 -3.54 3.30 -17.45
C TYR A 24 -3.76 4.48 -16.48
N PHE A 25 -4.41 4.21 -15.34
CA PHE A 25 -4.81 5.24 -14.39
C PHE A 25 -3.69 5.59 -13.43
N VAL A 26 -2.96 4.57 -12.95
CA VAL A 26 -1.99 4.70 -11.86
C VAL A 26 -0.60 5.10 -12.36
N ASP A 27 -0.15 4.58 -13.50
CA ASP A 27 1.24 4.73 -13.95
C ASP A 27 1.47 5.95 -14.86
N ARG A 28 0.40 6.61 -15.29
CA ARG A 28 0.49 7.85 -16.07
C ARG A 28 0.68 9.06 -15.17
N LYS A 29 1.59 9.95 -15.60
CA LYS A 29 1.74 11.26 -14.97
C LYS A 29 0.62 12.18 -15.43
N TRP A 30 -0.25 12.51 -14.50
CA TRP A 30 -1.32 13.47 -14.72
C TRP A 30 -0.89 14.81 -14.11
N ASN A 31 -0.89 15.86 -14.93
CA ASN A 31 -0.74 17.22 -14.43
C ASN A 31 -2.13 17.78 -14.13
N TRP A 32 -2.50 17.79 -12.86
CA TRP A 32 -3.73 18.42 -12.39
C TRP A 32 -3.37 19.82 -11.88
N SER A 33 -4.00 20.86 -12.42
CA SER A 33 -3.98 22.20 -11.82
C SER A 33 -5.18 22.33 -10.88
N ASN A 34 -4.93 22.90 -9.71
CA ASN A 34 -5.96 23.21 -8.72
C ASN A 34 -6.01 24.71 -8.39
N GLU A 35 -5.47 25.56 -9.28
CA GLU A 35 -5.32 27.00 -9.04
C GLU A 35 -6.65 27.68 -8.73
N ASN A 36 -7.72 27.34 -9.45
CA ASN A 36 -9.04 27.94 -9.23
C ASN A 36 -9.64 27.60 -7.86
N VAL A 37 -9.39 26.39 -7.35
CA VAL A 37 -9.90 25.97 -6.03
C VAL A 37 -9.13 26.65 -4.92
N GLN A 38 -7.81 26.80 -5.07
CA GLN A 38 -6.98 27.57 -4.13
C GLN A 38 -7.38 29.04 -4.13
N ALA A 39 -7.53 29.65 -5.31
CA ALA A 39 -7.97 31.03 -5.42
C ALA A 39 -9.37 31.27 -4.84
N LEU A 40 -10.27 30.28 -4.96
CA LEU A 40 -11.58 30.33 -4.31
C LEU A 40 -11.45 30.26 -2.79
N TRP A 41 -10.64 29.34 -2.27
CA TRP A 41 -10.39 29.19 -0.84
C TRP A 41 -9.88 30.48 -0.21
N ASP A 42 -8.90 31.13 -0.86
CA ASP A 42 -8.28 32.37 -0.38
C ASP A 42 -9.24 33.58 -0.39
N GLN A 43 -10.33 33.52 -1.15
CA GLN A 43 -11.35 34.57 -1.23
C GLN A 43 -12.48 34.40 -0.21
N LEU A 44 -12.60 33.23 0.44
CA LEU A 44 -13.65 32.98 1.42
C LEU A 44 -13.41 33.78 2.72
N SER A 45 -14.49 34.15 3.39
CA SER A 45 -14.37 34.68 4.75
C SER A 45 -13.93 33.56 5.71
N PRO A 46 -13.35 33.90 6.87
CA PRO A 46 -13.02 32.90 7.88
C PRO A 46 -14.24 32.08 8.33
N GLU A 47 -15.43 32.68 8.37
CA GLU A 47 -16.67 31.96 8.73
C GLU A 47 -17.04 30.92 7.67
N ASP A 48 -16.93 31.27 6.38
CA ASP A 48 -17.22 30.35 5.29
C ASP A 48 -16.18 29.24 5.18
N GLN A 49 -14.89 29.53 5.44
CA GLN A 49 -13.84 28.51 5.50
C GLN A 49 -14.10 27.48 6.61
N GLU A 50 -14.57 27.92 7.77
CA GLU A 50 -14.93 27.02 8.87
C GLU A 50 -16.18 26.19 8.53
N MET A 51 -17.16 26.80 7.87
CA MET A 51 -18.39 26.12 7.45
C MET A 51 -18.15 25.09 6.34
N PHE A 52 -17.21 25.35 5.42
CA PHE A 52 -16.96 24.53 4.24
C PHE A 52 -15.50 24.08 4.17
N PHE A 53 -15.11 23.09 4.96
CA PHE A 53 -13.74 22.57 4.95
C PHE A 53 -13.41 21.75 3.68
N PHE A 54 -12.78 22.37 2.69
CA PHE A 54 -12.32 21.69 1.46
C PHE A 54 -10.85 21.96 1.08
N ASP A 55 -10.09 22.63 1.95
CA ASP A 55 -8.66 22.78 1.77
C ASP A 55 -7.91 21.49 2.13
N MET A 56 -7.37 20.85 1.10
CA MET A 56 -6.59 19.62 1.21
C MET A 56 -5.23 19.82 1.90
N GLY A 57 -4.77 21.07 2.05
CA GLY A 57 -3.55 21.40 2.80
C GLY A 57 -3.73 21.29 4.32
N GLN A 58 -4.96 21.42 4.82
CA GLN A 58 -5.28 21.32 6.25
C GLN A 58 -5.63 19.89 6.67
N LEU A 59 -5.75 18.96 5.72
CA LEU A 59 -6.01 17.56 6.01
C LEU A 59 -4.79 16.89 6.65
N ASP A 60 -5.00 16.21 7.77
CA ASP A 60 -4.00 15.29 8.31
C ASP A 60 -3.94 14.02 7.45
N TRP A 61 -2.98 14.03 6.51
CA TRP A 61 -2.76 12.94 5.58
C TRP A 61 -2.30 11.64 6.27
N GLU A 62 -1.61 11.73 7.41
CA GLU A 62 -1.14 10.56 8.14
C GLU A 62 -2.32 9.86 8.81
N TYR A 63 -3.14 10.62 9.53
CA TYR A 63 -4.37 10.09 10.13
C TYR A 63 -5.32 9.55 9.07
N HIS A 64 -5.52 10.29 7.96
CA HIS A 64 -6.40 9.86 6.88
C HIS A 64 -5.91 8.54 6.26
N ALA A 65 -4.60 8.40 5.99
CA ALA A 65 -4.04 7.17 5.46
C ALA A 65 -4.20 5.99 6.45
N GLU A 66 -3.96 6.23 7.74
CA GLU A 66 -4.16 5.19 8.78
C GLU A 66 -5.62 4.75 8.84
N ALA A 67 -6.55 5.69 8.93
CA ALA A 67 -7.99 5.41 8.96
C ALA A 67 -8.44 4.62 7.72
N LEU A 68 -7.93 4.98 6.54
CA LEU A 68 -8.23 4.29 5.29
C LEU A 68 -7.67 2.86 5.30
N CYS A 69 -6.45 2.64 5.77
CA CYS A 69 -5.87 1.31 5.93
C CYS A 69 -6.67 0.43 6.91
N LEU A 70 -7.08 0.99 8.05
CA LEU A 70 -7.89 0.27 9.05
C LEU A 70 -9.29 -0.05 8.50
N GLY A 71 -9.93 0.91 7.83
CA GLY A 71 -11.22 0.74 7.18
C GLY A 71 -11.18 -0.36 6.10
N LEU A 72 -10.15 -0.37 5.25
CA LEU A 72 -9.95 -1.41 4.25
C LEU A 72 -9.87 -2.80 4.87
N ARG A 73 -9.10 -2.93 5.96
CA ARG A 73 -8.96 -4.19 6.70
C ARG A 73 -10.31 -4.68 7.25
N LEU A 74 -11.04 -3.80 7.91
CA LEU A 74 -12.29 -4.15 8.60
C LEU A 74 -13.42 -4.44 7.61
N TYR A 75 -13.58 -3.60 6.59
CA TYR A 75 -14.77 -3.62 5.72
C TYR A 75 -14.58 -4.37 4.41
N LEU A 76 -13.37 -4.35 3.81
CA LEU A 76 -13.12 -5.04 2.54
C LEU A 76 -12.52 -6.42 2.76
N VAL A 77 -11.56 -6.52 3.68
CA VAL A 77 -10.89 -7.80 3.99
C VAL A 77 -11.65 -8.60 5.05
N HIS A 78 -12.57 -7.96 5.78
CA HIS A 78 -13.32 -8.57 6.88
C HIS A 78 -12.41 -9.19 7.95
N ASP A 79 -11.28 -8.53 8.23
CA ASP A 79 -10.32 -8.94 9.27
C ASP A 79 -10.40 -7.98 10.45
N ASP A 80 -10.52 -8.53 11.66
CA ASP A 80 -10.67 -7.74 12.89
C ASP A 80 -9.38 -6.96 13.21
N LEU A 81 -9.51 -5.85 13.93
CA LEU A 81 -8.38 -5.06 14.41
C LEU A 81 -7.63 -5.78 15.53
N THR A 82 -8.32 -6.62 16.31
CA THR A 82 -7.70 -7.41 17.38
C THR A 82 -6.64 -8.40 16.86
N SER A 83 -6.70 -8.78 15.58
CA SER A 83 -5.73 -9.69 14.96
C SER A 83 -4.43 -9.00 14.52
N LEU A 84 -4.34 -7.66 14.58
CA LEU A 84 -3.16 -6.88 14.18
C LEU A 84 -1.86 -7.30 14.90
N PRO A 85 -1.82 -7.52 16.23
CA PRO A 85 -0.60 -7.94 16.90
C PRO A 85 -0.11 -9.32 16.41
N ALA A 86 -1.03 -10.24 16.14
CA ALA A 86 -0.71 -11.56 15.61
C ALA A 86 -0.19 -11.46 14.16
N ALA A 87 -0.82 -10.63 13.33
CA ALA A 87 -0.37 -10.35 11.97
C ALA A 87 1.04 -9.75 11.95
N ARG A 88 1.34 -8.77 12.82
CA ARG A 88 2.68 -8.18 12.97
C ARG A 88 3.73 -9.21 13.35
N ARG A 89 3.45 -10.09 14.32
CA ARG A 89 4.37 -11.18 14.71
C ARG A 89 4.63 -12.15 13.56
N LYS A 90 3.59 -12.52 12.80
CA LYS A 90 3.72 -13.39 11.62
C LYS A 90 4.58 -12.72 10.55
N TRP A 91 4.33 -11.44 10.28
CA TRP A 91 5.09 -10.66 9.32
C TRP A 91 6.57 -10.56 9.71
N GLN A 92 6.88 -10.28 10.99
CA GLN A 92 8.26 -10.23 11.49
C GLN A 92 8.99 -11.56 11.26
N LYS A 93 8.35 -12.70 11.56
CA LYS A 93 8.94 -14.02 11.32
C LYS A 93 9.24 -14.25 9.83
N LEU A 94 8.29 -13.91 8.95
CA LEU A 94 8.48 -14.05 7.50
C LEU A 94 9.55 -13.11 6.97
N TYR A 95 9.64 -11.89 7.50
CA TYR A 95 10.67 -10.91 7.15
C TYR A 95 12.06 -11.41 7.52
N ILE A 96 12.24 -11.91 8.74
CA ILE A 96 13.51 -12.51 9.18
C ILE A 96 13.89 -13.69 8.29
N ALA A 97 12.95 -14.60 8.01
CA ALA A 97 13.18 -15.74 7.11
C ALA A 97 13.60 -15.29 5.70
N HIS A 98 12.97 -14.23 5.17
CA HIS A 98 13.33 -13.66 3.88
C HIS A 98 14.73 -13.03 3.87
N CYS A 99 15.11 -12.31 4.93
CA CYS A 99 16.45 -11.76 5.10
C CYS A 99 17.51 -12.85 5.12
N ILE A 100 17.28 -13.93 5.88
CA ILE A 100 18.18 -15.10 5.94
C ILE A 100 18.29 -15.74 4.55
N LEU A 101 17.16 -15.97 3.87
CA LEU A 101 17.15 -16.55 2.53
C LEU A 101 17.97 -15.71 1.54
N ARG A 102 17.81 -14.37 1.56
CA ARG A 102 18.60 -13.47 0.72
C ARG A 102 20.10 -13.54 1.04
N ALA A 103 20.46 -13.56 2.32
CA ALA A 103 21.86 -13.66 2.73
C ALA A 103 22.50 -14.98 2.26
N VAL A 104 21.79 -16.11 2.42
CA VAL A 104 22.24 -17.42 1.92
C VAL A 104 22.36 -17.42 0.40
N ALA A 105 21.38 -16.85 -0.32
CA ALA A 105 21.43 -16.78 -1.78
C ALA A 105 22.65 -15.98 -2.27
N VAL A 106 22.92 -14.82 -1.66
CA VAL A 106 24.10 -14.00 -1.99
C VAL A 106 25.39 -14.75 -1.65
N PHE A 107 25.45 -15.43 -0.51
CA PHE A 107 26.62 -16.23 -0.13
C PHE A 107 26.88 -17.37 -1.13
N VAL A 108 25.84 -18.10 -1.54
CA VAL A 108 25.95 -19.17 -2.54
C VAL A 108 26.42 -18.62 -3.88
N LEU A 109 25.83 -17.51 -4.35
CA LEU A 109 26.26 -16.85 -5.59
C LEU A 109 27.72 -16.41 -5.53
N PHE A 110 28.16 -15.82 -4.41
CA PHE A 110 29.54 -15.42 -4.20
C PHE A 110 30.49 -16.64 -4.23
N ARG A 111 30.12 -17.76 -3.60
CA ARG A 111 30.93 -18.98 -3.60
C ARG A 111 31.04 -19.63 -4.97
N ILE A 112 29.98 -19.56 -5.78
CA ILE A 112 30.00 -20.02 -7.17
C ILE A 112 30.94 -19.13 -8.00
N LEU A 113 30.80 -17.81 -7.90
CA LEU A 113 31.66 -16.85 -8.62
C LEU A 113 33.14 -16.93 -8.22
N TRP A 114 33.44 -17.29 -6.98
CA TRP A 114 34.83 -17.48 -6.52
C TRP A 114 35.43 -18.81 -6.98
N PHE A 115 34.59 -19.81 -7.24
CA PHE A 115 35.03 -21.15 -7.66
C PHE A 115 35.16 -21.27 -9.19
N VAL A 116 34.42 -20.46 -9.95
CA VAL A 116 34.55 -20.28 -11.40
C VAL A 116 35.74 -19.36 -11.69
#